data_AF-A0A7V5V4I0-F1
#
_entry.id   AF-A0A7V5V4I0-F1
#
_cell.length_a   1.000
_cell.length_b   1.000
_cell.length_c   1.000
_cell.angle_alpha   90.00
_cell.angle_beta   90.00
_cell.angle_gamma   90.00
#
_symmetry.space_group_name_H-M   'P 1'
#
loop_
_entity.id
_entity.type
_entity.pdbx_description
1 polymer ?
#
loop_
_entity_poly.entity_id
_entity_poly.type
_entity_poly.pdbx_seq_one_letter_code
_entity_poly.pdbx_strand_id
1 'polypeptide(L)'
;YRVQFPVMRQYESDTWYDQKGRIVFTCSKGLPGVGFPRKKTKTEPIGWEDIKNMQSGTVTRTITDDTQPGGPVERTITYHAPFDRCDREKDYEEVWANFEKRFGKN
;
A
#
# COMPACT_ATOMS: atom_id res chain seq x y z
N TYR A 1 21.02 0.21 2.74
CA TYR A 1 20.18 0.24 3.98
C TYR A 1 19.57 -1.13 4.16
N ARG A 2 19.46 -1.69 5.37
CA ARG A 2 18.82 -3.00 5.60
C ARG A 2 17.97 -2.98 6.86
N VAL A 3 16.70 -3.33 6.74
CA VAL A 3 15.80 -3.42 7.90
C VAL A 3 16.18 -4.63 8.74
N GLN A 4 16.52 -4.41 10.02
CA GLN A 4 17.04 -5.45 10.92
C GLN A 4 15.93 -6.30 11.58
N PHE A 5 14.68 -5.84 11.56
CA PHE A 5 13.55 -6.52 12.19
C PHE A 5 12.76 -7.34 11.16
N PRO A 6 12.75 -8.69 11.25
CA PRO A 6 12.08 -9.56 10.28
C PRO A 6 10.59 -9.24 10.08
N VAL A 7 9.90 -8.83 11.16
CA VAL A 7 8.48 -8.49 11.13
C VAL A 7 8.20 -7.28 10.23
N MET A 8 9.05 -6.24 10.28
CA MET A 8 8.87 -5.06 9.42
C MET A 8 9.12 -5.38 7.95
N ARG A 9 10.10 -6.24 7.65
CA ARG A 9 10.33 -6.72 6.28
C ARG A 9 9.12 -7.47 5.74
N GLN A 10 8.46 -8.28 6.57
CA GLN A 10 7.26 -8.99 6.16
C GLN A 10 6.11 -8.02 5.82
N TYR A 11 5.90 -6.99 6.65
CA TYR A 11 4.87 -5.98 6.38
C TYR A 11 5.13 -5.21 5.09
N GLU A 12 6.38 -4.83 4.84
CA GLU A 12 6.79 -4.16 3.60
C GLU A 12 6.55 -5.05 2.37
N SER A 13 6.93 -6.33 2.46
CA SER A 13 6.86 -7.27 1.33
C SER A 13 5.45 -7.58 0.84
N ASP A 14 4.43 -7.32 1.66
CA ASP A 14 3.02 -7.59 1.36
C ASP A 14 2.12 -6.38 1.68
N THR A 15 2.68 -5.18 1.49
CA THR A 15 1.92 -3.93 1.36
C THR A 15 1.91 -3.50 -0.10
N TRP A 16 0.71 -3.29 -0.63
CA TRP A 16 0.48 -2.97 -2.04
C TRP A 16 -0.14 -1.59 -2.19
N TYR A 17 0.24 -0.88 -3.24
CA TYR A 17 -0.23 0.46 -3.53
C TYR A 17 -0.95 0.51 -4.88
N ASP A 18 -1.83 1.50 -5.00
CA ASP A 18 -2.45 1.88 -6.27
C ASP A 18 -1.58 2.90 -7.02
N GLN A 19 -1.93 3.20 -8.27
CA GLN A 19 -1.19 4.16 -9.11
C GLN A 19 -1.11 5.58 -8.54
N LYS A 20 -1.87 5.89 -7.47
CA LYS A 20 -1.84 7.19 -6.78
C LYS A 20 -1.09 7.12 -5.44
N GLY A 21 -0.41 6.00 -5.15
CA GLY A 21 0.36 5.79 -3.93
C GLY A 21 -0.49 5.48 -2.69
N ARG A 22 -1.78 5.12 -2.85
CA ARG A 22 -2.63 4.71 -1.72
C ARG A 22 -2.42 3.23 -1.44
N ILE A 23 -2.34 2.86 -0.17
CA ILE A 23 -2.32 1.45 0.24
C ILE A 23 -3.67 0.81 -0.13
N VAL A 24 -3.64 -0.11 -1.09
CA VAL A 24 -4.81 -0.91 -1.49
C VAL A 24 -4.94 -2.17 -0.63
N PHE A 25 -3.83 -2.67 -0.08
CA PHE A 25 -3.81 -3.80 0.85
C PHE A 25 -2.53 -3.76 1.70
N THR A 26 -2.62 -4.17 2.98
CA THR A 26 -1.45 -4.40 3.84
C THR A 26 -1.69 -5.55 4.80
N CYS A 27 -0.64 -6.33 5.11
CA CYS A 27 -0.65 -7.32 6.18
C CYS A 27 -0.22 -6.76 7.55
N SER A 28 0.12 -5.46 7.62
CA SER A 28 0.57 -4.79 8.85
C SER A 28 -0.50 -4.83 9.93
N LYS A 29 -0.12 -5.30 11.12
CA LYS A 29 -1.00 -5.30 12.31
C LYS A 29 -1.20 -3.91 12.90
N GLY A 30 -0.35 -2.94 12.55
CA GLY A 30 -0.45 -1.55 13.00
C GLY A 30 -1.40 -0.68 12.18
N LEU A 31 -1.93 -1.19 11.06
CA LEU A 31 -2.82 -0.44 10.15
C LEU A 31 -4.15 -1.18 9.91
N PRO A 32 -4.91 -1.53 10.97
CA PRO A 32 -6.20 -2.19 10.80
C PRO A 32 -7.17 -1.30 10.01
N GLY A 33 -7.90 -1.90 9.07
CA GLY A 33 -8.91 -1.20 8.26
C GLY A 33 -8.37 -0.41 7.06
N VAL A 34 -7.04 -0.31 6.89
CA VAL A 34 -6.42 0.32 5.72
C VAL A 34 -6.42 -0.65 4.54
N GLY A 35 -6.95 -0.20 3.41
CA GLY A 35 -7.08 -1.02 2.20
C GLY A 35 -8.19 -2.08 2.29
N PHE A 36 -8.24 -2.96 1.30
CA PHE A 36 -9.14 -4.12 1.31
C PHE A 36 -8.66 -5.18 2.32
N PRO A 37 -9.56 -5.98 2.90
CA PRO A 37 -9.16 -7.17 3.64
C PRO A 37 -8.51 -8.19 2.70
N ARG A 38 -7.67 -9.09 3.22
CA ARG A 38 -7.03 -10.16 2.41
C ARG A 38 -8.09 -10.92 1.59
N LYS A 39 -9.17 -11.33 2.27
CA LYS A 39 -10.31 -12.07 1.73
C LYS A 39 -11.60 -11.32 2.05
N LYS A 40 -12.65 -11.60 1.29
CA LYS A 40 -14.01 -11.10 1.54
C LYS A 40 -14.45 -11.35 2.98
N THR A 41 -15.20 -10.42 3.54
CA THR A 41 -15.82 -10.53 4.87
C THR A 41 -17.32 -10.34 4.75
N LYS A 42 -18.05 -10.45 5.88
CA LYS A 42 -19.50 -10.20 5.90
C LYS A 42 -19.84 -8.74 5.56
N THR A 43 -18.95 -7.80 5.89
CA THR A 43 -19.13 -6.36 5.69
C THR A 43 -18.43 -5.84 4.45
N GLU A 44 -17.42 -6.56 3.93
CA GLU A 44 -16.64 -6.19 2.75
C GLU A 44 -16.67 -7.32 1.71
N PRO A 45 -17.52 -7.24 0.68
CA PRO A 45 -17.73 -8.33 -0.29
C PRO A 45 -16.58 -8.49 -1.29
N ILE A 46 -15.58 -7.61 -1.28
CA ILE A 46 -14.39 -7.65 -2.13
C ILE A 46 -13.17 -7.75 -1.23
N GLY A 47 -12.33 -8.74 -1.46
CA GLY A 47 -11.01 -8.86 -0.84
C GLY A 47 -9.90 -8.50 -1.81
N TRP A 48 -8.71 -8.24 -1.27
CA TRP A 48 -7.49 -8.02 -2.03
C TRP A 48 -7.22 -9.17 -3.03
N GLU A 49 -7.44 -10.42 -2.61
CA GLU A 49 -7.23 -11.59 -3.47
C GLU A 49 -8.08 -11.59 -4.74
N ASP A 50 -9.24 -10.91 -4.75
CA ASP A 50 -10.12 -10.80 -5.91
C ASP A 50 -9.59 -9.80 -6.95
N ILE A 51 -8.88 -8.75 -6.51
CA ILE A 51 -8.49 -7.61 -7.37
C ILE A 51 -6.99 -7.53 -7.64
N LYS A 52 -6.15 -8.28 -6.92
CA LYS A 52 -4.68 -8.18 -6.98
C LYS A 52 -4.05 -8.28 -8.37
N ASN A 53 -4.72 -8.95 -9.30
CA ASN A 53 -4.22 -9.18 -10.66
C ASN A 53 -4.79 -8.20 -11.69
N MET A 54 -5.59 -7.20 -11.27
CA MET A 54 -6.13 -6.19 -12.17
C MET A 54 -4.98 -5.40 -12.81
N GLN A 55 -4.99 -5.33 -14.14
CA GLN A 55 -3.98 -4.59 -14.92
C GLN A 55 -4.42 -3.16 -15.26
N SER A 56 -5.70 -2.86 -15.17
CA SER A 56 -6.27 -1.54 -15.45
C SER A 56 -7.64 -1.38 -14.77
N GLY A 57 -8.17 -0.16 -14.78
CA GLY A 57 -9.47 0.18 -14.21
C GLY A 57 -9.40 0.60 -12.75
N THR A 58 -10.57 0.68 -12.12
CA THR A 58 -10.71 1.18 -10.75
C THR A 58 -11.60 0.29 -9.89
N VAL A 59 -11.32 0.24 -8.59
CA VAL A 59 -12.15 -0.44 -7.60
C VAL A 59 -12.51 0.53 -6.49
N THR A 60 -13.76 0.55 -6.06
CA THR A 60 -14.24 1.44 -5.00
C THR A 60 -14.47 0.70 -3.70
N ARG A 61 -14.21 1.38 -2.58
CA ARG A 61 -14.49 0.88 -1.22
C ARG A 61 -15.16 2.00 -0.42
N THR A 62 -16.30 1.72 0.19
CA THR A 62 -16.93 2.65 1.14
C THR A 62 -16.43 2.35 2.55
N ILE A 63 -16.03 3.38 3.27
CA ILE A 63 -15.54 3.30 4.64
C ILE A 63 -16.28 4.31 5.52
N THR A 64 -16.38 4.01 6.81
CA THR A 64 -16.72 5.00 7.82
C THR A 64 -15.42 5.66 8.30
N ASP A 65 -15.33 6.97 8.15
CA ASP A 65 -14.21 7.78 8.63
C ASP A 65 -14.67 8.58 9.85
N ASP A 66 -14.12 8.24 11.01
CA ASP A 66 -14.38 8.89 12.31
C ASP A 66 -13.12 9.63 12.81
N THR A 67 -12.21 10.00 11.89
CA THR A 67 -10.95 10.67 12.26
C THR A 67 -11.09 12.19 12.37
N GLN A 68 -12.24 12.76 12.01
CA GLN A 68 -12.47 14.20 11.98
C GLN A 68 -13.51 14.64 13.03
N PRO A 69 -13.38 15.86 13.60
CA PRO A 69 -14.43 16.45 14.41
C PRO A 69 -15.74 16.56 13.61
N GLY A 70 -16.87 16.19 14.22
CA GLY A 70 -18.18 16.15 13.54
C GLY A 70 -18.82 14.76 13.50
N GLY A 71 -18.09 13.73 13.97
CA GLY A 71 -18.55 12.36 14.06
C GLY A 71 -18.31 11.54 12.79
N PRO A 72 -18.75 10.27 12.77
CA PRO A 72 -18.47 9.35 11.68
C PRO A 72 -19.12 9.78 10.37
N VAL A 73 -18.35 9.81 9.28
CA VAL A 73 -18.82 10.13 7.93
C VAL A 73 -18.49 9.00 6.96
N GLU A 74 -19.42 8.64 6.08
CA GLU A 74 -19.14 7.68 5.01
C GLU A 74 -18.32 8.32 3.88
N ARG A 75 -17.26 7.62 3.46
CA ARG A 75 -16.39 8.03 2.36
C ARG A 75 -16.19 6.88 1.39
N THR A 76 -16.26 7.20 0.09
CA THR A 76 -15.91 6.24 -0.97
C THR A 76 -14.50 6.52 -1.46
N ILE A 77 -13.61 5.53 -1.29
CA ILE A 77 -12.25 5.55 -1.82
C ILE A 77 -12.25 4.84 -3.17
N THR A 78 -11.58 5.45 -4.17
CA THR A 78 -11.35 4.84 -5.48
C THR A 78 -9.87 4.48 -5.62
N TYR A 79 -9.59 3.21 -5.89
CA TYR A 79 -8.26 2.66 -6.12
C TYR A 79 -8.01 2.45 -7.62
N HIS A 80 -6.80 2.72 -8.08
CA HIS A 80 -6.41 2.64 -9.50
C HIS A 80 -5.41 1.51 -9.75
N ALA A 81 -5.79 0.54 -10.59
CA ALA A 81 -4.91 -0.54 -11.04
C ALA A 81 -3.97 -0.05 -12.17
N PRO A 82 -2.81 -0.70 -12.42
CA PRO A 82 -2.29 -1.87 -11.71
C PRO A 82 -1.77 -1.54 -10.32
N PHE A 83 -1.66 -2.57 -9.49
CA PHE A 83 -1.16 -2.44 -8.12
C PHE A 83 0.30 -2.85 -8.05
N ASP A 84 1.09 -2.11 -7.29
CA ASP A 84 2.52 -2.33 -7.16
C ASP A 84 2.94 -2.54 -5.70
N ARG A 85 4.19 -2.97 -5.53
CA ARG A 85 4.87 -3.04 -4.24
C ARG A 85 6.13 -2.22 -4.33
N CYS A 86 6.40 -1.41 -3.31
CA CYS A 86 7.66 -0.70 -3.20
C CYS A 86 8.68 -1.56 -2.45
N ASP A 87 9.86 -1.76 -3.03
CA ASP A 87 11.01 -2.36 -2.35
C ASP A 87 11.96 -1.23 -1.96
N ARG A 88 11.79 -0.73 -0.73
CA ARG A 88 12.58 0.41 -0.24
C ARG A 88 14.09 0.16 -0.33
N GLU A 89 14.55 -1.07 -0.10
CA GLU A 89 15.99 -1.36 -0.14
C GLU A 89 16.54 -1.15 -1.57
N LYS A 90 15.80 -1.60 -2.59
CA LYS A 90 16.14 -1.36 -4.00
C LYS A 90 16.02 0.10 -4.39
N ASP A 91 14.97 0.78 -3.93
CA ASP A 91 14.79 2.21 -4.21
C ASP A 91 15.99 3.02 -3.70
N TYR A 92 16.46 2.72 -2.48
CA TYR A 92 17.66 3.35 -1.92
C TYR A 92 18.94 2.98 -2.69
N GLU A 93 19.08 1.73 -3.13
CA GLU A 93 20.22 1.28 -3.94
C GLU A 93 20.31 2.07 -5.25
N GLU A 94 19.19 2.22 -5.97
CA GLU A 94 19.13 2.97 -7.22
C GLU A 94 19.45 4.46 -7.02
N VAL A 95 18.81 5.08 -6.01
CA VAL A 95 19.04 6.48 -5.67
C VAL A 95 20.51 6.72 -5.29
N TRP A 96 21.09 5.83 -4.47
CA TRP A 96 22.48 5.96 -4.05
C TRP A 96 23.45 5.82 -5.23
N ALA A 97 23.25 4.82 -6.08
CA ALA A 97 24.05 4.63 -7.29
C ALA A 97 23.96 5.85 -8.24
N ASN A 98 22.79 6.49 -8.31
CA ASN A 98 22.62 7.74 -9.07
C ASN A 98 23.41 8.90 -8.46
N PHE A 99 23.37 9.04 -7.13
CA PHE A 99 24.13 10.07 -6.44
C PHE A 99 25.64 9.88 -6.55
N GLU A 100 26.15 8.65 -6.41
CA GLU A 100 27.58 8.38 -6.63
C GLU A 100 28.02 8.75 -8.05
N LYS A 101 27.23 8.43 -9.08
CA LYS A 101 27.52 8.84 -10.46
C LYS A 101 27.57 10.36 -10.67
N ARG A 102 26.72 11.12 -9.96
CA ARG A 102 26.59 12.58 -10.13
C ARG A 102 27.54 13.39 -9.25
N PHE A 103 27.86 12.88 -8.07
CA PHE A 103 28.51 13.63 -7.00
C PHE A 103 29.73 12.92 -6.39
N GLY A 104 30.03 11.69 -6.80
CA GLY A 104 31.29 11.04 -6.48
C GLY A 104 32.43 11.80 -7.16
N LYS A 105 33.17 12.59 -6.38
CA LYS A 105 34.41 13.23 -6.85
C LYS A 105 35.45 12.14 -7.17
N ASN A 106 36.17 12.34 -8.27
CA ASN A 106 37.44 11.66 -8.59
C ASN A 106 38.43 11.74 -7.42
#